data_AF-A0A0F9LBB8-F1
#
_entry.id   AF-A0A0F9LBB8-F1
#
_cell.length_a   1.000
_cell.length_b   1.000
_cell.length_c   1.000
_cell.angle_alpha   90.00
_cell.angle_beta   90.00
_cell.angle_gamma   90.00
#
_symmetry.space_group_name_H-M   'P 1'
#
loop_
_entity.id
_entity.type
_entity.pdbx_description
1 polymer ?
#
loop_
_entity_poly.entity_id
_entity_poly.type
_entity_poly.pdbx_seq_one_letter_code
_entity_poly.pdbx_strand_id
1 'polypeptide(L)'
;MAYTDLATMKAQLDFTDSGQDTILAVYVVAAGERCDKFTGRVYGDNPGEGFESHTRAGQVHQLAAVSRVVLREWPVISVTTITLDGVAQVAGTDYRIDLRIGVITFIDSAGYEARVSGVLLITFVAGFAAAPSEVEMCCLRLGSYWFNRKATEGLGSQLIGDLQESFRRPEESVILNDTIGHYRLCSVG
;
A
#
# COMPACT_ATOMS: atom_id res chain seq x y z
N MET A 1 -2.67 -9.93 2.10
CA MET A 1 -1.55 -10.72 2.68
C MET A 1 -0.94 -9.97 3.87
N ALA A 2 0.00 -10.54 4.62
CA ALA A 2 0.69 -9.85 5.71
C ALA A 2 1.84 -8.99 5.17
N TYR A 3 1.90 -7.70 5.52
CA TYR A 3 2.98 -6.78 5.11
C TYR A 3 4.27 -6.90 5.90
N THR A 4 4.23 -7.67 6.99
CA THR A 4 5.37 -7.98 7.84
C THR A 4 5.28 -9.45 8.23
N ASP A 5 6.40 -10.04 8.63
CA ASP A 5 6.43 -11.42 9.08
C ASP A 5 6.35 -11.53 10.61
N LEU A 6 6.11 -12.75 11.08
CA LEU A 6 5.98 -13.04 12.50
C LEU A 6 7.31 -12.85 13.25
N ALA A 7 8.45 -13.05 12.59
CA ALA A 7 9.77 -12.89 13.18
C ALA A 7 10.06 -11.41 13.51
N THR A 8 9.75 -10.51 12.57
CA THR A 8 9.91 -9.07 12.72
C THR A 8 8.96 -8.54 13.80
N MET A 9 7.72 -9.05 13.82
CA MET A 9 6.75 -8.73 14.86
C MET A 9 7.22 -9.15 16.26
N LYS A 10 7.82 -10.34 16.38
CA LYS A 10 8.44 -10.81 17.64
C LYS A 10 9.61 -9.95 18.09
N ALA A 11 10.49 -9.61 17.16
CA ALA A 11 11.63 -8.74 17.43
C ALA A 11 11.16 -7.37 17.93
N GLN A 12 10.09 -6.82 17.35
CA GLN A 12 9.49 -5.54 17.76
C GLN A 12 8.92 -5.56 19.19
N LEU A 13 8.44 -6.73 19.65
CA LEU A 13 7.87 -6.91 20.98
C LEU A 13 8.88 -7.45 22.01
N ASP A 14 10.13 -7.66 21.61
CA ASP A 14 11.16 -8.33 22.43
C ASP A 14 10.68 -9.71 22.96
N PHE A 15 9.98 -10.46 22.11
CA PHE A 15 9.38 -11.75 22.45
C PHE A 15 10.16 -12.91 21.80
N THR A 16 10.64 -13.85 22.60
CA THR A 16 11.48 -14.98 22.13
C THR A 16 10.76 -16.32 22.11
N ASP A 17 9.62 -16.44 22.80
CA ASP A 17 8.85 -17.69 22.88
C ASP A 17 7.96 -17.91 21.64
N SER A 18 7.48 -19.14 21.47
CA SER A 18 6.56 -19.58 20.41
C SER A 18 5.11 -19.77 20.89
N GLY A 19 4.86 -19.70 22.20
CA GLY A 19 3.54 -19.97 22.79
C GLY A 19 2.41 -19.05 22.31
N GLN A 20 2.71 -17.91 21.69
CA GLN A 20 1.73 -16.94 21.22
C GLN A 20 1.75 -16.69 19.71
N ASP A 21 2.46 -17.51 18.94
CA ASP A 21 2.68 -17.31 17.50
C ASP A 21 1.39 -17.29 16.72
N THR A 22 0.48 -18.22 17.02
CA THR A 22 -0.83 -18.29 16.38
C THR A 22 -1.63 -17.00 16.59
N ILE A 23 -1.55 -16.40 17.77
CA ILE A 23 -2.27 -15.17 18.10
C ILE A 23 -1.60 -13.97 17.42
N LEU A 24 -0.27 -13.89 17.46
CA LEU A 24 0.50 -12.84 16.78
C LEU A 24 0.24 -12.85 15.27
N ALA A 25 0.20 -14.04 14.64
CA ALA A 25 -0.12 -14.19 13.23
C ALA A 25 -1.50 -13.58 12.88
N VAL A 26 -2.51 -13.80 13.72
CA VAL A 26 -3.85 -13.21 13.53
C VAL A 26 -3.80 -11.69 13.58
N TYR A 27 -3.07 -11.10 14.53
CA TYR A 27 -2.95 -9.64 14.61
C TYR A 27 -2.16 -9.04 13.45
N VAL A 28 -1.13 -9.72 12.96
CA VAL A 28 -0.35 -9.29 11.79
C VAL A 28 -1.25 -9.25 10.55
N VAL A 29 -2.07 -10.29 10.31
CA VAL A 29 -3.01 -10.33 9.20
C VAL A 29 -4.07 -9.24 9.34
N ALA A 30 -4.69 -9.11 10.52
CA ALA A 30 -5.69 -8.08 10.77
C ALA A 30 -5.12 -6.66 10.60
N ALA A 31 -3.86 -6.44 10.96
CA ALA A 31 -3.21 -5.14 10.85
C ALA A 31 -3.02 -4.77 9.38
N GLY A 32 -2.59 -5.72 8.56
CA GLY A 32 -2.49 -5.55 7.11
C GLY A 32 -3.83 -5.18 6.47
N GLU A 33 -4.89 -5.94 6.77
CA GLU A 33 -6.23 -5.64 6.24
C GLU A 33 -6.74 -4.26 6.67
N ARG A 34 -6.37 -3.80 7.87
CA ARG A 34 -6.77 -2.48 8.35
C ARG A 34 -5.98 -1.36 7.66
N CYS A 35 -4.70 -1.57 7.39
CA CYS A 35 -3.90 -0.65 6.58
C CYS A 35 -4.44 -0.54 5.16
N ASP A 36 -4.89 -1.64 4.56
CA ASP A 36 -5.53 -1.63 3.23
C ASP A 36 -6.82 -0.82 3.22
N LYS A 37 -7.70 -1.09 4.20
CA LYS A 37 -8.96 -0.34 4.35
C LYS A 37 -8.72 1.15 4.59
N PHE A 38 -7.68 1.51 5.35
CA PHE A 38 -7.39 2.91 5.67
C PHE A 38 -6.81 3.67 4.49
N THR A 39 -5.94 3.03 3.70
CA THR A 39 -5.31 3.65 2.53
C THR A 39 -6.25 3.75 1.34
N GLY A 40 -7.40 3.07 1.38
CA GLY A 40 -8.36 3.03 0.27
C GLY A 40 -7.83 2.30 -0.96
N ARG A 41 -6.67 1.66 -0.85
CA ARG A 41 -6.07 0.81 -1.89
C ARG A 41 -6.69 -0.58 -1.79
N VAL A 42 -7.96 -0.68 -2.17
CA VAL A 42 -8.58 -1.94 -2.55
C VAL A 42 -8.70 -1.87 -4.07
N TYR A 43 -7.72 -2.43 -4.79
CA TYR A 43 -7.77 -2.44 -6.25
C TYR A 43 -8.74 -3.53 -6.73
N GLY A 44 -9.60 -3.19 -7.69
CA GLY A 44 -10.56 -4.13 -8.31
C GLY A 44 -11.88 -4.36 -7.55
N ASP A 45 -12.67 -5.29 -8.09
CA ASP A 45 -13.95 -5.75 -7.53
C ASP A 45 -13.74 -6.82 -6.43
N ASN A 46 -12.49 -7.25 -6.21
CA ASN A 46 -12.11 -8.24 -5.22
C ASN A 46 -11.48 -7.54 -4.00
N PRO A 47 -12.09 -7.63 -2.80
CA PRO A 47 -11.45 -7.18 -1.58
C PRO A 47 -10.20 -8.03 -1.31
N GLY A 48 -9.00 -7.44 -1.45
CA GLY A 48 -7.74 -8.10 -1.13
C GLY A 48 -6.52 -7.73 -2.00
N GLU A 49 -6.69 -7.01 -3.10
CA GLU A 49 -5.56 -6.57 -3.95
C GLU A 49 -4.93 -5.26 -3.38
N GLY A 50 -4.30 -5.36 -2.22
CA GLY A 50 -3.69 -4.24 -1.48
C GLY A 50 -2.42 -3.68 -2.15
N PHE A 51 -1.30 -3.65 -1.41
CA PHE A 51 0.00 -3.18 -1.95
C PHE A 51 0.70 -4.21 -2.86
N GLU A 52 0.09 -5.35 -3.10
CA GLU A 52 0.67 -6.48 -3.83
C GLU A 52 0.75 -6.24 -5.34
N SER A 53 1.79 -6.80 -5.96
CA SER A 53 1.93 -6.83 -7.41
C SER A 53 0.91 -7.77 -8.04
N HIS A 54 0.16 -7.30 -9.03
CA HIS A 54 -0.79 -8.11 -9.78
C HIS A 54 -0.74 -7.77 -11.27
N THR A 55 -1.02 -8.76 -12.10
CA THR A 55 -1.04 -8.59 -13.57
C THR A 55 -2.45 -8.23 -14.02
N ARG A 56 -2.58 -7.10 -14.71
CA ARG A 56 -3.79 -6.72 -15.44
C ARG A 56 -3.60 -7.01 -16.91
N ALA A 57 -4.41 -7.92 -17.43
CA ALA A 57 -4.41 -8.30 -18.82
C ALA A 57 -5.59 -7.65 -19.56
N GLY A 58 -5.30 -7.09 -20.73
CA GLY A 58 -6.33 -6.64 -21.66
C GLY A 58 -7.14 -5.43 -21.20
N GLN A 59 -6.52 -4.46 -20.53
CA GLN A 59 -7.19 -3.19 -20.24
C GLN A 59 -7.45 -2.45 -21.56
N VAL A 60 -8.71 -2.20 -21.87
CA VAL A 60 -9.15 -1.53 -23.10
C VAL A 60 -9.42 -0.04 -22.83
N HIS A 61 -8.86 0.83 -23.66
CA HIS A 61 -9.18 2.26 -23.70
C HIS A 61 -9.60 2.67 -25.12
N GLN A 62 -10.73 3.38 -25.21
CA GLN A 62 -11.14 4.04 -26.45
C GLN A 62 -10.55 5.45 -26.48
N LEU A 63 -9.74 5.74 -27.50
CA LEU A 63 -9.03 7.01 -27.64
C LEU A 63 -9.65 7.86 -28.74
N ALA A 64 -9.87 9.14 -28.44
CA ALA A 64 -10.36 10.13 -29.39
C ALA A 64 -9.42 11.34 -29.42
N ALA A 65 -8.37 11.28 -30.24
CA ALA A 65 -7.34 12.31 -30.40
C ALA A 65 -6.66 12.72 -29.08
N VAL A 66 -6.22 11.73 -28.29
CA VAL A 66 -5.63 11.92 -26.97
C VAL A 66 -4.11 11.70 -27.04
N SER A 67 -3.32 12.51 -26.32
CA SER A 67 -1.86 12.34 -26.24
C SER A 67 -1.40 11.57 -25.00
N ARG A 68 -2.24 11.45 -23.97
CA ARG A 68 -1.91 10.81 -22.69
C ARG A 68 -3.03 9.93 -22.18
N VAL A 69 -2.69 8.73 -21.73
CA VAL A 69 -3.63 7.77 -21.13
C VAL A 69 -3.17 7.48 -19.71
N VAL A 70 -4.10 7.61 -18.76
CA VAL A 70 -3.87 7.29 -17.36
C VAL A 70 -4.38 5.87 -17.11
N LEU A 71 -3.51 5.02 -16.57
CA LEU A 71 -3.87 3.67 -16.15
C LEU A 71 -4.75 3.71 -14.91
N ARG A 72 -5.60 2.69 -14.76
CA ARG A 72 -6.54 2.62 -13.62
C ARG A 72 -5.80 2.46 -12.30
N GLU A 73 -4.64 1.81 -12.34
CA GLU A 73 -3.91 1.36 -11.17
C GLU A 73 -2.46 1.86 -11.22
N TRP A 74 -1.98 2.31 -10.08
CA TRP A 74 -0.63 2.84 -9.90
C TRP A 74 -0.15 2.57 -8.47
N PRO A 75 1.15 2.33 -8.25
CA PRO A 75 2.24 2.38 -9.22
C PRO A 75 2.25 1.18 -10.18
N VAL A 76 2.87 1.36 -11.35
CA VAL A 76 3.06 0.31 -12.35
C VAL A 76 4.48 -0.21 -12.22
N ILE A 77 4.65 -1.53 -12.15
CA ILE A 77 5.96 -2.18 -12.05
C ILE A 77 6.56 -2.34 -13.44
N SER A 78 5.77 -2.88 -14.38
CA SER A 78 6.20 -3.14 -15.75
C SER A 78 5.03 -3.22 -16.70
N VAL A 79 5.23 -2.84 -17.95
CA VAL A 79 4.25 -3.05 -19.02
C VAL A 79 4.72 -4.20 -19.90
N THR A 80 3.84 -5.18 -20.11
CA THR A 80 4.13 -6.38 -20.89
C THR A 80 3.84 -6.15 -22.37
N THR A 81 2.64 -5.62 -22.68
CA THR A 81 2.24 -5.37 -24.08
C THR A 81 1.36 -4.12 -24.16
N ILE A 82 1.61 -3.30 -25.18
CA ILE A 82 0.71 -2.24 -25.61
C ILE A 82 0.41 -2.45 -27.10
N THR A 83 -0.86 -2.50 -27.47
CA THR A 83 -1.27 -2.52 -28.87
C THR A 83 -2.31 -1.44 -29.13
N LEU A 84 -2.14 -0.70 -30.22
CA LEU A 84 -3.11 0.27 -30.73
C LEU A 84 -3.74 -0.30 -32.00
N ASP A 85 -5.05 -0.55 -31.99
CA ASP A 85 -5.78 -1.17 -33.11
C ASP A 85 -5.13 -2.49 -33.60
N GLY A 86 -4.57 -3.27 -32.68
CA GLY A 86 -3.88 -4.53 -32.96
C GLY A 86 -2.40 -4.39 -33.39
N VAL A 87 -1.89 -3.16 -33.56
CA VAL A 87 -0.48 -2.90 -33.87
C VAL A 87 0.31 -2.73 -32.58
N ALA A 88 1.32 -3.58 -32.38
CA ALA A 88 2.21 -3.49 -31.23
C ALA A 88 2.97 -2.16 -31.22
N GLN A 89 2.98 -1.51 -30.06
CA GLN A 89 3.66 -0.24 -29.84
C GLN A 89 5.00 -0.50 -29.14
N VAL A 90 6.03 0.27 -29.51
CA VAL A 90 7.39 0.14 -29.00
C VAL A 90 7.70 1.29 -28.03
N ALA A 91 8.13 0.93 -26.81
CA ALA A 91 8.54 1.90 -25.81
C ALA A 91 9.75 2.72 -26.29
N GLY A 92 9.69 4.03 -26.11
CA GLY A 92 10.73 4.98 -26.52
C GLY A 92 10.63 5.45 -27.98
N THR A 93 9.86 4.75 -28.83
CA THR A 93 9.59 5.14 -30.22
C THR A 93 8.17 5.65 -30.39
N ASP A 94 7.18 4.88 -29.96
CA ASP A 94 5.76 5.21 -30.15
C ASP A 94 5.13 5.80 -28.88
N TYR A 95 5.67 5.43 -27.72
CA TYR A 95 5.19 5.94 -26.43
C TYR A 95 6.30 6.04 -25.39
N ARG A 96 6.08 6.89 -24.38
CA ARG A 96 6.82 6.93 -23.12
C ARG A 96 5.85 6.60 -21.99
N ILE A 97 6.33 5.92 -20.97
CA ILE A 97 5.54 5.64 -19.78
C ILE A 97 6.25 6.16 -18.54
N ASP A 98 5.51 6.87 -17.71
CA ASP A 98 5.91 7.12 -16.34
C ASP A 98 5.26 6.06 -15.43
N LEU A 99 6.08 5.11 -15.01
CA LEU A 99 5.67 3.97 -14.19
C LEU A 99 5.18 4.38 -12.79
N ARG A 100 5.65 5.53 -12.27
CA ARG A 100 5.30 5.99 -10.93
C ARG A 100 3.85 6.49 -10.87
N ILE A 101 3.44 7.24 -11.89
CA ILE A 101 2.09 7.82 -12.00
C ILE A 101 1.15 6.99 -12.89
N GLY A 102 1.67 5.98 -13.59
CA GLY A 102 0.88 5.14 -14.49
C GLY A 102 0.36 5.90 -15.71
N VAL A 103 1.14 6.85 -16.24
CA VAL A 103 0.73 7.68 -17.38
C VAL A 103 1.55 7.29 -18.61
N ILE A 104 0.85 6.91 -19.68
CA ILE A 104 1.40 6.65 -21.00
C ILE A 104 1.23 7.91 -21.83
N THR A 105 2.32 8.42 -22.39
CA THR A 105 2.34 9.57 -23.31
C THR A 105 2.76 9.07 -24.68
N PHE A 106 1.92 9.29 -25.69
CA PHE A 106 2.24 8.95 -27.07
C PHE A 106 3.21 9.96 -27.66
N ILE A 107 4.20 9.48 -28.40
CA ILE A 107 5.23 10.32 -29.00
C ILE A 107 5.35 10.07 -30.50
N ASP A 108 5.81 11.07 -31.24
CA ASP A 108 6.15 10.96 -32.65
C ASP A 108 7.62 10.54 -32.85
N SER A 109 8.02 10.38 -34.12
CA SER A 109 9.40 10.03 -34.49
C SER A 109 10.45 11.07 -34.08
N ALA A 110 10.03 12.30 -33.77
CA ALA A 110 10.90 13.36 -33.27
C ALA A 110 10.89 13.45 -31.73
N GLY A 111 10.10 12.61 -31.04
CA GLY A 111 10.00 12.54 -29.59
C GLY A 111 9.07 13.58 -28.97
N TYR A 112 8.24 14.27 -29.76
CA TYR A 112 7.20 15.18 -29.30
C TYR A 112 5.88 14.46 -29.05
N GLU A 113 5.00 15.05 -28.23
CA GLU A 113 3.70 14.45 -27.96
C GLU A 113 2.82 14.34 -29.21
N ALA A 114 2.42 13.12 -29.53
CA ALA A 114 1.51 12.84 -30.63
C ALA A 114 0.10 12.59 -30.09
N ARG A 115 -0.92 12.99 -30.86
CA ARG A 115 -2.31 12.63 -30.57
C ARG A 115 -2.68 11.40 -31.37
N VAL A 116 -3.22 10.39 -30.69
CA VAL A 116 -3.65 9.14 -31.30
C VAL A 116 -5.14 8.92 -31.06
N SER A 117 -5.75 8.17 -31.98
CA SER A 117 -7.14 7.71 -31.93
C SER A 117 -7.16 6.23 -32.21
N GLY A 118 -8.12 5.50 -31.65
CA GLY A 118 -8.22 4.05 -31.82
C GLY A 118 -8.54 3.32 -30.53
N VAL A 119 -8.40 2.00 -30.56
CA VAL A 119 -8.59 1.12 -29.40
C VAL A 119 -7.22 0.69 -28.89
N LEU A 120 -6.90 1.13 -27.68
CA LEU A 120 -5.66 0.78 -26.98
C LEU A 120 -5.93 -0.41 -26.06
N LEU A 121 -5.15 -1.48 -26.22
CA LEU A 121 -5.14 -2.64 -25.35
C LEU A 121 -3.80 -2.71 -24.61
N ILE A 122 -3.86 -2.84 -23.29
CA ILE A 122 -2.68 -2.79 -22.42
C ILE A 122 -2.67 -4.01 -21.49
N THR A 123 -1.52 -4.66 -21.39
CA THR A 123 -1.24 -5.65 -20.36
C THR A 123 -0.04 -5.18 -19.54
N PHE A 124 -0.21 -5.06 -18.22
CA PHE A 124 0.81 -4.52 -17.32
C PHE A 124 0.72 -5.18 -15.94
N VAL A 125 1.77 -5.02 -15.16
CA VAL A 125 1.85 -5.43 -13.77
C VAL A 125 1.82 -4.16 -12.92
N ALA A 126 0.81 -4.02 -12.08
CA ALA A 126 0.65 -2.90 -11.14
C ALA A 126 0.78 -3.37 -9.70
N GLY A 127 1.01 -2.42 -8.79
CA GLY A 127 1.28 -2.65 -7.38
C GLY A 127 2.72 -2.34 -7.02
N PHE A 128 3.12 -2.73 -5.81
CA PHE A 128 4.51 -2.57 -5.38
C PHE A 128 5.27 -3.89 -5.50
N ALA A 129 6.53 -3.82 -5.93
CA ALA A 129 7.41 -4.99 -5.94
C ALA A 129 7.71 -5.49 -4.51
N ALA A 130 7.75 -4.57 -3.54
CA ALA A 130 7.85 -4.84 -2.12
C ALA A 130 6.98 -3.83 -1.36
N ALA A 131 6.41 -4.22 -0.23
CA ALA A 131 5.65 -3.31 0.61
C ALA A 131 6.52 -2.10 1.03
N PRO A 132 6.03 -0.86 0.92
CA PRO A 132 6.79 0.29 1.41
C PRO A 132 7.09 0.16 2.90
N SER A 133 8.30 0.52 3.33
CA SER A 133 8.75 0.40 4.72
C SER A 133 7.85 1.15 5.71
N GLU A 134 7.21 2.24 5.26
CA GLU A 134 6.24 3.00 6.06
C GLU A 134 4.97 2.20 6.35
N VAL A 135 4.49 1.44 5.35
CA VAL A 135 3.31 0.56 5.49
C VAL A 135 3.65 -0.61 6.38
N GLU A 136 4.84 -1.20 6.21
CA GLU A 136 5.35 -2.25 7.09
C GLU A 136 5.44 -1.77 8.55
N MET A 137 6.05 -0.59 8.78
CA MET A 137 6.14 -0.01 10.12
C MET A 137 4.75 0.30 10.71
N CYS A 138 3.81 0.76 9.89
CA CYS A 138 2.43 0.98 10.31
C CYS A 138 1.77 -0.32 10.77
N CYS A 139 1.93 -1.40 10.00
CA CYS A 139 1.41 -2.74 10.34
C CYS A 139 2.04 -3.27 11.63
N LEU A 140 3.35 -3.14 11.79
CA LEU A 140 4.08 -3.54 13.00
C LEU A 140 3.56 -2.79 14.23
N ARG A 141 3.40 -1.47 14.14
CA ARG A 141 2.89 -0.64 15.24
C ARG A 141 1.44 -0.98 15.58
N LEU A 142 0.59 -1.16 14.58
CA LEU A 142 -0.82 -1.48 14.77
C LEU A 142 -1.01 -2.87 15.37
N GLY A 143 -0.28 -3.87 14.86
CA GLY A 143 -0.26 -5.22 15.41
C GLY A 143 0.23 -5.24 16.85
N SER A 144 1.31 -4.49 17.15
CA SER A 144 1.88 -4.40 18.51
C SER A 144 0.90 -3.75 19.47
N TYR A 145 0.24 -2.70 19.02
CA TYR A 145 -0.78 -2.01 19.79
C TYR A 145 -1.94 -2.93 20.17
N TRP A 146 -2.50 -3.68 19.20
CA TRP A 146 -3.62 -4.58 19.49
C TRP A 146 -3.24 -5.77 20.36
N PHE A 147 -2.05 -6.32 20.17
CA PHE A 147 -1.54 -7.40 21.00
C PHE A 147 -1.37 -6.96 22.46
N ASN A 148 -0.73 -5.80 22.70
CA ASN A 148 -0.57 -5.26 24.05
C ASN A 148 -1.92 -4.88 24.68
N ARG A 149 -2.86 -4.38 23.88
CA ARG A 149 -4.18 -3.99 24.34
C ARG A 149 -5.02 -5.19 24.82
N LYS A 150 -4.83 -6.39 24.24
CA LYS A 150 -5.44 -7.63 24.73
C LYS A 150 -5.11 -7.90 26.21
N ALA A 151 -3.89 -7.58 26.66
CA ALA A 151 -3.51 -7.77 28.06
C ALA A 151 -4.25 -6.81 29.00
N THR A 152 -4.71 -5.66 28.49
CA THR A 152 -5.42 -4.62 29.25
C THR A 152 -6.93 -4.67 29.10
N GLU A 153 -7.45 -5.30 28.04
CA GLU A 153 -8.88 -5.40 27.77
C GLU A 153 -9.47 -6.66 28.41
N GLY A 154 -10.16 -6.47 29.52
CA GLY A 154 -10.88 -7.51 30.23
C GLY A 154 -11.22 -7.09 31.67
N LEU A 155 -12.10 -7.85 32.32
CA LEU A 155 -12.27 -7.77 33.78
C LEU A 155 -11.09 -8.50 34.44
N GLY A 156 -9.96 -7.82 34.53
CA GLY A 156 -8.83 -8.26 35.35
C GLY A 156 -9.11 -7.91 36.81
N SER A 157 -9.00 -8.88 37.72
CA SER A 157 -8.89 -8.61 39.15
C SER A 157 -7.57 -7.88 39.39
N GLN A 158 -7.60 -6.55 39.41
CA GLN A 158 -6.47 -5.76 39.92
C GLN A 158 -6.54 -5.76 41.44
N LEU A 159 -5.51 -6.28 42.09
CA LEU A 159 -5.35 -6.08 43.53
C LEU A 159 -5.11 -4.59 43.78
N ILE A 160 -5.69 -4.04 44.85
CA ILE A 160 -5.47 -2.63 45.24
C ILE A 160 -3.97 -2.31 45.42
N GLY A 161 -3.13 -3.32 45.68
CA GLY A 161 -1.67 -3.19 45.74
C GLY A 161 -0.94 -3.12 44.39
N ASP A 162 -1.58 -3.53 43.29
CA ASP A 162 -1.03 -3.43 41.92
C ASP A 162 -1.26 -2.05 41.29
N LEU A 163 -2.08 -1.21 41.93
CA LEU A 163 -2.17 0.23 41.67
C LEU A 163 -0.95 0.96 42.27
N GLN A 164 0.27 0.47 42.01
CA GLN A 164 1.38 1.40 41.91
C GLN A 164 1.20 2.12 40.59
N GLU A 165 0.58 3.29 40.65
CA GLU A 165 0.57 4.23 39.54
C GLU A 165 2.01 4.49 39.10
N SER A 166 2.48 3.74 38.10
CA SER A 166 3.52 4.26 37.23
C SER A 166 2.85 5.44 36.54
N PHE A 167 3.09 6.64 37.06
CA PHE A 167 2.79 7.87 36.35
C PHE A 167 3.49 7.77 34.99
N ARG A 168 2.78 7.30 33.96
CA ARG A 168 3.17 7.60 32.58
C ARG A 168 3.24 9.09 32.54
N ARG A 169 4.44 9.61 32.32
CA ARG A 169 4.65 11.04 32.42
C ARG A 169 3.71 11.71 31.42
N PRO A 170 2.96 12.76 31.79
CA PRO A 170 1.98 13.38 30.90
C PRO A 170 2.57 13.84 29.56
N GLU A 171 3.88 14.10 29.52
CA GLU A 171 4.68 14.36 28.31
C GLU A 171 4.65 13.23 27.27
N GLU A 172 4.42 11.97 27.64
CA GLU A 172 4.35 10.84 26.70
C GLU A 172 3.02 10.81 25.90
N SER A 173 1.94 11.34 26.48
CA SER A 173 0.65 11.50 25.79
C SER A 173 0.66 12.67 24.80
N VAL A 174 1.47 13.70 25.08
CA VAL A 174 1.68 14.82 24.16
C VAL A 174 2.50 14.34 22.96
N ILE A 175 3.56 13.56 23.16
CA ILE A 175 4.39 13.04 22.07
C ILE A 175 3.59 12.16 21.09
N LEU A 176 2.63 11.35 21.55
CA LEU A 176 1.76 10.54 20.68
C LEU A 176 0.77 11.39 19.86
N ASN A 177 0.22 12.45 20.45
CA ASN A 177 -0.62 13.40 19.71
C ASN A 177 0.19 14.30 18.76
N ASP A 178 1.45 14.59 19.08
CA ASP A 178 2.35 15.40 18.25
C ASP A 178 2.92 14.58 17.06
N THR A 179 3.22 13.30 17.28
CA THR A 179 3.75 12.40 16.22
C THR A 179 2.69 11.87 15.27
N ILE A 180 1.41 11.81 15.67
CA ILE A 180 0.30 11.38 14.80
C ILE A 180 -0.52 12.58 14.28
N GLY A 181 -0.60 13.68 15.03
CA GLY A 181 -1.47 14.83 14.72
C GLY A 181 -0.92 15.85 13.72
N HIS A 182 0.38 15.83 13.41
CA HIS A 182 1.00 16.86 12.56
C HIS A 182 1.28 16.48 11.10
N TYR A 183 0.90 15.29 10.64
CA TYR A 183 0.84 15.01 9.19
C TYR A 183 -0.39 15.68 8.56
N ARG A 184 -0.43 17.02 8.58
CA ARG A 184 -1.15 17.77 7.56
C ARG A 184 -0.39 17.55 6.26
N LEU A 185 -0.92 16.67 5.41
CA LEU A 185 -0.61 16.71 3.98
C LEU A 185 -0.89 18.14 3.51
N CYS A 186 0.15 18.95 3.37
CA CYS A 186 0.08 20.14 2.54
C CYS A 186 -0.29 19.64 1.15
N SER A 187 -1.53 19.88 0.73
CA SER A 187 -1.90 19.74 -0.67
C SER A 187 -1.02 20.71 -1.44
N VAL A 188 0.00 20.18 -2.12
CA VAL A 188 0.69 20.90 -3.17
C VAL A 188 -0.35 21.09 -4.29
N GLY A 189 -0.53 22.35 -4.70
CA GLY A 189 -1.68 22.84 -5.47
C GLY A 189 -1.90 22.21 -6.83
#